data_AF-A0A452U5B9-F1
#
_entry.id   AF-A0A452U5B9-F1
#
_cell.length_a   1.000
_cell.length_b   1.000
_cell.length_c   1.000
_cell.angle_alpha   90.00
_cell.angle_beta   90.00
_cell.angle_gamma   90.00
#
_symmetry.space_group_name_H-M   'P 1'
#
loop_
_entity.id
_entity.type
_entity.pdbx_description
1 polymer ?
#
loop_
_entity_poly.entity_id
_entity_poly.type
_entity_poly.pdbx_seq_one_letter_code
_entity_poly.pdbx_strand_id
1 'polypeptide(L)'
;SCVFCQQPRDCEFSFFQEFFFKCGAHPTSDKETSVALNLITTNSRDITCITCTDIRSPVLVFPCNHRHVICLDCFYLYCVTRLNDRQFIHDPQFGYSLPCVDKFSPWLKG
;
A
#
# COMPACT_ATOMS: atom_id res chain seq x y z
N SER A 1 -11.08 -19.96 -4.31
CA SER A 1 -10.87 -21.32 -4.81
C SER A 1 -9.48 -21.41 -5.38
N CYS A 2 -8.60 -22.21 -4.77
CA CYS A 2 -7.22 -22.41 -5.23
C CYS A 2 -7.28 -23.26 -6.51
N VAL A 3 -6.77 -22.75 -7.63
CA VAL A 3 -6.79 -23.46 -8.91
C VAL A 3 -5.67 -24.51 -8.88
N PHE A 4 -6.06 -25.78 -8.88
CA PHE A 4 -5.17 -26.93 -9.02
C PHE A 4 -4.39 -26.84 -10.33
N CYS A 5 -3.06 -26.86 -10.27
CA CYS A 5 -2.19 -27.01 -11.43
C CYS A 5 -2.41 -28.39 -12.06
N GLN A 6 -2.97 -28.44 -13.27
CA GLN A 6 -2.86 -29.59 -14.17
C GLN A 6 -1.70 -29.31 -15.12
N GLN A 7 -0.50 -29.87 -14.92
CA GLN A 7 0.48 -30.19 -15.96
C GLN A 7 1.65 -31.06 -15.41
N PRO A 8 2.41 -31.78 -16.27
CA PRO A 8 2.85 -33.16 -16.01
C PRO A 8 4.30 -33.28 -15.49
N ARG A 9 4.43 -34.11 -14.45
CA ARG A 9 5.45 -35.14 -14.17
C ARG A 9 6.98 -34.90 -14.28
N ASP A 10 7.49 -33.68 -14.44
CA ASP A 10 8.93 -33.38 -14.21
C ASP A 10 9.16 -32.04 -13.51
N CYS A 11 8.52 -31.84 -12.34
CA CYS A 11 8.84 -30.72 -11.46
C CYS A 11 9.57 -31.31 -10.25
N GLU A 12 10.89 -31.09 -10.15
CA GLU A 12 11.62 -31.34 -8.90
C GLU A 12 10.86 -30.68 -7.76
N PHE A 13 10.49 -31.46 -6.76
CA PHE A 13 9.57 -31.08 -5.70
C PHE A 13 10.14 -29.90 -4.88
N SER A 14 9.88 -28.70 -5.36
CA SER A 14 10.12 -27.46 -4.64
C SER A 14 8.98 -27.29 -3.64
N PHE A 15 9.30 -27.28 -2.34
CA PHE A 15 8.36 -26.90 -1.27
C PHE A 15 8.00 -25.40 -1.30
N PHE A 16 8.53 -24.65 -2.26
CA PHE A 16 8.29 -23.22 -2.40
C PHE A 16 7.13 -22.95 -3.36
N GLN A 17 6.23 -22.08 -2.91
CA GLN A 17 5.13 -21.56 -3.71
C GLN A 17 5.42 -20.09 -4.04
N GLU A 18 5.38 -19.76 -5.32
CA GLU A 18 5.45 -18.39 -5.78
C GLU A 18 4.04 -17.79 -5.84
N PHE A 19 3.92 -16.55 -5.36
CA PHE A 19 2.69 -15.78 -5.37
C PHE A 19 2.86 -14.52 -6.22
N PHE A 20 1.88 -14.26 -7.07
CA PHE A 20 1.82 -13.07 -7.91
C PHE A 20 0.42 -12.48 -7.88
N PHE A 21 0.32 -11.19 -8.20
CA PHE A 21 -0.94 -10.48 -8.28
C PHE A 21 -1.24 -10.11 -9.73
N LYS A 22 -2.52 -10.00 -10.06
CA LYS A 22 -3.04 -9.56 -11.35
C LYS A 22 -4.06 -8.45 -11.12
N CYS A 23 -4.26 -7.60 -12.11
CA CYS A 23 -5.33 -6.61 -12.07
C CYS A 23 -6.69 -7.32 -12.10
N GLY A 24 -7.58 -7.00 -11.15
CA GLY A 24 -8.92 -7.57 -11.08
C GLY A 24 -9.97 -6.83 -11.91
N ALA A 25 -9.62 -5.71 -12.55
CA ALA A 25 -10.57 -4.83 -13.24
C ALA A 25 -10.83 -5.22 -14.71
N HIS A 26 -9.98 -6.07 -15.29
CA HIS A 26 -10.11 -6.51 -16.67
C HIS A 26 -9.52 -7.92 -16.84
N PRO A 27 -9.86 -8.63 -17.93
CA PRO A 27 -9.17 -9.87 -18.28
C PRO A 27 -7.67 -9.60 -18.46
N THR A 28 -6.83 -10.48 -17.92
CA THR A 28 -5.35 -10.39 -17.99
C THR A 28 -4.76 -11.71 -18.45
N SER A 29 -3.70 -11.67 -19.26
CA SER A 29 -2.94 -12.87 -19.61
C SER A 29 -2.13 -13.43 -18.43
N ASP A 30 -1.56 -14.63 -18.56
CA ASP A 30 -0.74 -15.23 -17.50
C ASP A 30 0.60 -14.57 -17.28
N LYS A 31 1.09 -13.80 -18.26
CA LYS A 31 2.34 -13.06 -18.16
C LYS A 31 2.17 -11.67 -17.56
N GLU A 32 0.93 -11.20 -17.45
CA GLU A 32 0.62 -9.90 -16.85
C GLU A 32 0.59 -10.03 -15.33
N THR A 33 1.56 -9.42 -14.67
CA THR A 33 1.62 -9.32 -13.21
C THR A 33 1.46 -7.87 -12.77
N SER A 34 0.97 -7.67 -11.56
CA SER A 34 0.76 -6.35 -10.94
C SER A 34 1.46 -6.31 -9.59
N VAL A 35 1.93 -5.12 -9.20
CA VAL A 35 2.56 -4.92 -7.89
C VAL A 35 1.47 -4.89 -6.80
N ALA A 36 1.69 -5.62 -5.73
CA ALA A 36 0.81 -5.61 -4.58
C ALA A 36 0.97 -4.31 -3.77
N LEU A 37 -0.13 -3.58 -3.59
CA LEU A 37 -0.16 -2.39 -2.75
C LEU A 37 -0.46 -2.78 -1.30
N ASN A 38 0.52 -3.41 -0.65
CA ASN A 38 0.36 -4.07 0.66
C ASN A 38 -0.08 -3.13 1.81
N LEU A 39 0.11 -1.82 1.66
CA LEU A 39 -0.29 -0.83 2.66
C LEU A 39 -1.74 -0.36 2.46
N ILE A 40 -2.34 -0.62 1.29
CA ILE A 40 -3.73 -0.25 1.00
C ILE A 40 -4.64 -1.38 1.45
N THR A 41 -5.59 -1.05 2.31
CA THR A 41 -6.53 -2.02 2.90
C THR A 41 -7.96 -1.49 2.77
N THR A 42 -8.92 -2.41 2.62
CA THR A 42 -10.34 -2.06 2.71
C THR A 42 -10.66 -1.57 4.13
N ASN A 43 -11.37 -0.46 4.27
CA ASN A 43 -11.68 0.11 5.58
C ASN A 43 -12.90 -0.54 6.23
N SER A 44 -12.83 -1.84 6.51
CA SER A 44 -13.94 -2.61 7.08
C SER A 44 -14.28 -2.27 8.55
N ARG A 45 -13.48 -1.43 9.19
CA ARG A 45 -13.65 -0.98 10.58
C ARG A 45 -14.08 0.48 10.68
N ASP A 46 -14.41 1.12 9.55
CA ASP A 46 -14.85 2.51 9.48
C ASP A 46 -13.91 3.49 10.22
N ILE A 47 -12.59 3.25 10.12
CA ILE A 47 -11.58 4.09 10.76
C ILE A 47 -11.50 5.42 10.00
N THR A 48 -11.59 6.53 10.73
CA THR A 48 -11.51 7.88 10.17
C THR A 48 -10.10 8.20 9.68
N CYS A 49 -10.00 8.96 8.59
CA CYS A 49 -8.73 9.51 8.12
C CYS A 49 -8.11 10.44 9.17
N ILE A 50 -6.81 10.28 9.45
CA ILE A 50 -6.08 11.12 10.41
C ILE A 50 -6.05 12.62 10.02
N THR A 51 -6.23 12.95 8.75
CA THR A 51 -6.15 14.33 8.26
C THR A 51 -7.52 14.99 8.12
N CYS A 52 -8.45 14.39 7.38
CA CYS A 52 -9.75 14.98 7.12
C CYS A 52 -10.88 14.47 8.01
N THR A 53 -10.62 13.48 8.88
CA THR A 53 -11.61 12.84 9.76
C THR A 53 -12.77 12.11 9.08
N ASP A 54 -12.85 12.12 7.74
CA ASP A 54 -13.82 11.35 6.98
C ASP A 54 -13.57 9.84 7.06
N ILE A 55 -14.64 9.05 6.97
CA ILE A 55 -14.59 7.61 6.74
C ILE A 55 -14.59 7.36 5.22
N ARG A 56 -13.53 6.75 4.70
CA ARG A 56 -13.35 6.42 3.28
C ARG A 56 -12.91 4.97 3.12
N SER A 57 -13.09 4.38 1.94
CA SER A 57 -12.57 3.06 1.61
C SER A 57 -12.18 3.01 0.12
N PRO A 58 -11.03 2.43 -0.24
CA PRO A 58 -9.98 1.89 0.64
C PRO A 58 -9.16 2.99 1.34
N VAL A 59 -8.33 2.59 2.31
CA VAL A 59 -7.44 3.47 3.08
C VAL A 59 -6.00 2.93 3.05
N LEU A 60 -5.03 3.81 3.27
CA LEU A 60 -3.64 3.42 3.48
C LEU A 60 -3.33 3.37 4.98
N VAL A 61 -2.69 2.28 5.41
CA VAL A 61 -2.27 2.06 6.80
C VAL A 61 -0.74 2.11 6.87
N PHE A 62 -0.20 3.11 7.56
CA PHE A 62 1.25 3.24 7.72
C PHE A 62 1.81 2.12 8.61
N PRO A 63 3.01 1.58 8.32
CA PRO A 63 3.66 0.56 9.14
C PRO A 63 4.36 1.15 10.39
N CYS A 64 3.78 2.17 11.01
CA CYS A 64 4.24 2.72 12.29
C CYS A 64 3.59 1.97 13.47
N ASN A 65 4.11 2.13 14.70
CA ASN A 65 3.58 1.43 15.90
C ASN A 65 2.07 1.64 16.11
N HIS A 66 1.56 2.84 15.82
CA HIS A 66 0.15 3.18 15.98
C HIS A 66 -0.71 2.83 14.76
N ARG A 67 -0.10 2.34 13.67
CA ARG A 67 -0.77 1.98 12.41
C ARG A 67 -1.73 3.07 11.93
N HIS A 68 -1.23 4.31 11.84
CA HIS A 68 -2.05 5.45 11.43
C HIS A 68 -2.70 5.23 10.06
N VAL A 69 -3.95 5.66 9.95
CA VAL A 69 -4.81 5.47 8.78
C VAL A 69 -5.04 6.80 8.07
N ILE A 70 -4.87 6.80 6.75
CA ILE A 70 -5.11 7.97 5.89
C ILE A 70 -5.93 7.55 4.66
N CYS A 71 -6.89 8.36 4.23
CA CYS A 71 -7.62 8.12 2.99
C CYS A 71 -6.71 8.38 1.78
N LEU A 72 -7.05 7.80 0.62
CA LEU A 72 -6.21 7.92 -0.57
C LEU A 72 -6.11 9.35 -1.11
N ASP A 73 -7.17 10.15 -0.98
CA ASP A 73 -7.16 11.56 -1.41
C ASP A 73 -6.19 12.40 -0.55
N CYS A 74 -6.26 12.27 0.77
CA CYS A 74 -5.30 12.92 1.67
C CYS A 74 -3.89 12.39 1.49
N PHE A 75 -3.72 11.10 1.18
CA PHE A 75 -2.41 10.54 0.89
C PHE A 75 -1.79 11.12 -0.39
N TYR A 76 -2.59 11.29 -1.46
CA TYR A 76 -2.14 11.96 -2.67
C TYR A 76 -1.67 13.39 -2.39
N LEU A 77 -2.49 14.17 -1.68
CA LEU A 77 -2.14 15.54 -1.29
C LEU A 77 -0.86 15.58 -0.44
N TYR A 78 -0.74 14.69 0.55
CA TYR A 78 0.46 14.57 1.38
C TYR A 78 1.72 14.33 0.54
N CYS A 79 1.67 13.40 -0.41
CA CYS A 79 2.77 13.10 -1.32
C CYS A 79 3.15 14.31 -2.18
N VAL A 80 2.16 14.97 -2.81
CA VAL A 80 2.40 16.12 -3.69
C VAL A 80 2.97 17.31 -2.91
N THR A 81 2.41 17.63 -1.73
CA THR A 81 2.92 18.71 -0.87
C THR A 81 4.38 18.44 -0.48
N ARG A 82 4.70 17.24 0.00
CA ARG A 82 6.07 16.89 0.40
C ARG A 82 7.05 16.84 -0.77
N LEU A 83 6.57 16.50 -1.96
CA LEU A 83 7.40 16.53 -3.17
C LEU A 83 7.75 17.96 -3.55
N ASN A 84 6.75 18.85 -3.55
CA ASN A 84 6.94 20.27 -3.85
C ASN A 84 7.88 20.96 -2.83
N ASP A 85 7.73 20.61 -1.55
CA ASP A 85 8.56 21.16 -0.46
C ASP A 85 9.93 20.49 -0.34
N ARG A 86 10.24 19.49 -1.18
CA ARG A 86 11.48 18.68 -1.13
C ARG A 86 11.72 18.01 0.23
N GLN A 87 10.65 17.53 0.85
CA GLN A 87 10.64 16.94 2.20
C GLN A 87 10.58 15.40 2.17
N PHE A 88 10.92 14.77 1.05
CA PHE A 88 11.12 13.33 0.99
C PHE A 88 12.39 12.95 1.77
N ILE A 89 12.31 11.85 2.51
CA ILE A 89 13.42 11.35 3.33
C ILE A 89 14.16 10.31 2.51
N HIS A 90 15.47 10.50 2.35
CA HIS A 90 16.34 9.49 1.75
C HIS A 90 16.65 8.40 2.78
N ASP A 91 16.15 7.20 2.50
CA ASP A 91 16.50 5.98 3.20
C ASP A 91 17.59 5.23 2.41
N PRO A 92 18.71 4.82 3.04
CA PRO A 92 19.79 4.11 2.35
C PRO A 92 19.39 2.79 1.67
N GLN A 93 18.32 2.14 2.12
CA GLN A 93 17.82 0.87 1.58
C GLN A 93 16.62 1.06 0.66
N PHE A 94 15.72 1.98 1.00
CA PHE A 94 14.45 2.17 0.28
C PHE A 94 14.45 3.36 -0.70
N GLY A 95 15.52 4.16 -0.73
CA GLY A 95 15.59 5.39 -1.52
C GLY A 95 14.74 6.51 -0.91
N TYR A 96 14.19 7.38 -1.75
CA TYR A 96 13.35 8.49 -1.28
C TYR A 96 11.94 8.02 -0.94
N SER A 97 11.54 8.20 0.32
CA SER A 97 10.23 7.78 0.83
C SER A 97 9.64 8.81 1.79
N LEU A 98 8.41 8.55 2.22
CA LEU A 98 7.68 9.38 3.18
C LEU A 98 7.40 8.63 4.47
N PRO A 99 7.61 9.26 5.64
CA PRO A 99 7.21 8.68 6.90
C PRO A 99 5.69 8.77 7.08
N CYS A 100 5.21 8.20 8.17
CA CYS A 100 3.85 8.46 8.63
C CYS A 100 3.61 9.96 8.85
N VAL A 101 2.44 10.47 8.42
CA VAL A 101 2.06 11.89 8.50
C VAL A 101 2.14 12.47 9.91
N ASP A 102 1.83 11.66 10.94
CA ASP A 102 1.84 12.11 12.33
C ASP A 102 3.25 12.40 12.89
N LYS A 103 4.31 11.88 12.25
CA LYS A 103 5.69 12.26 12.61
C LYS A 103 6.02 13.72 12.27
N PHE A 104 5.16 14.39 11.49
CA PHE A 104 5.32 15.78 11.09
C PHE A 104 4.00 16.54 11.26
N SER A 105 3.51 16.67 12.49
CA SER A 105 2.54 17.72 12.80
C SER A 105 3.24 18.98 13.34
N PRO A 106 3.66 19.94 12.49
CA PRO A 106 3.77 21.34 12.88
C PRO A 106 2.40 22.04 13.02
N TRP A 107 1.32 21.45 12.48
CA TRP A 107 0.02 22.12 12.31
C TRP A 107 -1.00 21.86 13.44
N LEU A 108 -0.64 21.10 14.48
CA LEU A 108 -1.40 21.01 15.74
C LEU A 108 -0.86 21.94 16.85
N LYS A 109 0.02 22.88 16.51
CA LYS A 109 0.33 24.03 17.38
C LYS A 109 -0.42 25.26 16.87
N GLY A 110 -1.72 25.28 17.15
CA GLY A 110 -2.55 26.49 17.18
C GLY A 110 -2.99 26.71 18.61
#